data_AF-A0A7W0EL76-F1
#
_entry.id   AF-A0A7W0EL76-F1
#
_cell.length_a   1.000
_cell.length_b   1.000
_cell.length_c   1.000
_cell.angle_alpha   90.00
_cell.angle_beta   90.00
_cell.angle_gamma   90.00
#
_symmetry.space_group_name_H-M   'P 1'
#
loop_
_entity.id
_entity.type
_entity.pdbx_description
1 polymer ?
#
loop_
_entity_poly.entity_id
_entity_poly.type
_entity_poly.pdbx_seq_one_letter_code
_entity_poly.pdbx_strand_id
1 'polypeptide(L)'
;MSDTLFKRVTRDSFIALFWQVAGGACLFIFHTLLTRHLNMDDYGRVSYVISIVAFLGMMAPLGLSQTSMRFASVYFETSDWKALKGFVHYSIVVSFLAGLAMAIIMFGLAGRFLAIYSDPLRIAVWAIPAIGLTLTLGGILRGLRRIGKATFLITVLAQGILAIAIGISVVSKSNLGVSRVVIFYLTAYLGAAGIGLLWMLRGGLSSEYAAARADFSSTKWLTVSLPILVSVMMVQVFQRSD
;
A
#
# COMPACT_ATOMS: atom_id res chain seq x y z
N MET A 1 13.25 -24.99 -23.35
CA MET A 1 13.01 -24.54 -21.96
C MET A 1 13.16 -23.03 -21.80
N SER A 2 13.93 -22.35 -22.67
CA SER A 2 14.02 -20.87 -22.74
C SER A 2 12.71 -20.17 -23.12
N ASP A 3 11.97 -20.69 -24.10
CA ASP A 3 10.82 -19.97 -24.69
C ASP A 3 9.61 -19.89 -23.75
N THR A 4 9.40 -20.90 -22.91
CA THR A 4 8.30 -20.92 -21.93
C THR A 4 8.55 -19.96 -20.77
N LEU A 5 9.81 -19.82 -20.34
CA LEU A 5 10.21 -18.83 -19.35
C LEU A 5 10.10 -17.41 -19.92
N PHE A 6 10.59 -17.19 -21.14
CA PHE A 6 10.48 -15.90 -21.82
C PHE A 6 9.02 -15.47 -22.00
N LYS A 7 8.15 -16.38 -22.44
CA LYS A 7 6.71 -16.12 -22.60
C LYS A 7 6.01 -15.81 -21.26
N ARG A 8 6.42 -16.45 -20.16
CA ARG A 8 5.83 -16.18 -18.83
C ARG A 8 6.28 -14.81 -18.30
N VAL A 9 7.57 -14.49 -18.39
CA VAL A 9 8.11 -13.21 -17.93
C VAL A 9 7.51 -12.06 -18.74
N THR A 10 7.50 -12.15 -20.06
CA THR A 10 6.91 -11.12 -20.93
C THR A 10 5.44 -10.89 -20.60
N ARG A 11 4.63 -11.94 -20.50
CA ARG A 11 3.21 -11.81 -20.15
C ARG A 11 3.01 -11.14 -18.80
N ASP A 12 3.73 -11.57 -17.76
CA ASP A 12 3.54 -11.04 -16.40
C ASP A 12 4.03 -9.58 -16.31
N SER A 13 5.07 -9.21 -17.06
CA SER A 13 5.52 -7.82 -17.24
C SER A 13 4.50 -6.96 -17.98
N PHE A 14 3.89 -7.46 -19.07
CA PHE A 14 2.82 -6.74 -19.78
C PHE A 14 1.60 -6.50 -18.91
N ILE A 15 1.19 -7.50 -18.12
CA ILE A 15 0.07 -7.36 -17.16
C ILE A 15 0.42 -6.31 -16.10
N ALA A 16 1.64 -6.34 -15.56
CA ALA A 16 2.08 -5.34 -14.59
C ALA A 16 2.08 -3.93 -15.18
N LEU A 17 2.62 -3.77 -16.40
CA LEU A 17 2.63 -2.49 -17.11
C LEU A 17 1.21 -1.97 -17.33
N PHE A 18 0.30 -2.82 -17.81
CA PHE A 18 -1.10 -2.46 -18.02
C PHE A 18 -1.74 -1.94 -16.73
N TRP A 19 -1.56 -2.65 -15.61
CA TRP A 19 -2.10 -2.21 -14.32
C TRP A 19 -1.46 -0.92 -13.83
N GLN A 20 -0.18 -0.71 -14.08
CA GLN A 20 0.50 0.52 -13.69
C GLN A 20 -0.03 1.73 -14.47
N VAL A 21 -0.28 1.58 -15.78
CA VAL A 21 -0.92 2.61 -16.60
C VAL A 21 -2.36 2.86 -16.15
N ALA A 22 -3.12 1.79 -15.89
CA ALA A 22 -4.50 1.90 -15.40
C ALA A 22 -4.58 2.61 -14.04
N GLY A 23 -3.66 2.31 -13.11
CA GLY A 23 -3.54 3.01 -11.84
C GLY A 23 -3.24 4.49 -12.07
N GLY A 24 -2.21 4.81 -12.86
CA GLY A 24 -1.90 6.20 -13.23
C GLY A 24 -3.11 6.95 -13.80
N ALA A 25 -3.91 6.31 -14.65
CA ALA A 25 -5.15 6.88 -15.17
C ALA A 25 -6.20 7.11 -14.06
N CYS A 26 -6.41 6.15 -13.15
CA CYS A 26 -7.30 6.33 -12.00
C CYS A 26 -6.86 7.50 -11.11
N LEU A 27 -5.56 7.63 -10.83
CA LEU A 27 -5.01 8.73 -10.05
C LEU A 27 -5.22 10.08 -10.76
N PHE A 28 -5.00 10.13 -12.07
CA PHE A 28 -5.23 11.33 -12.87
C PHE A 28 -6.71 11.74 -12.87
N ILE A 29 -7.62 10.78 -13.05
CA ILE A 29 -9.07 11.02 -12.98
C ILE A 29 -9.44 11.55 -11.59
N PHE A 30 -8.91 10.94 -10.53
CA PHE A 30 -9.11 11.39 -9.16
C PHE A 30 -8.71 12.86 -8.98
N HIS A 31 -7.48 13.24 -9.36
CA HIS A 31 -7.04 14.63 -9.25
C HIS A 31 -7.89 15.58 -10.10
N THR A 32 -8.26 15.17 -11.31
CA THR A 32 -9.11 15.98 -12.22
C THR A 32 -10.51 16.21 -11.63
N LEU A 33 -11.09 15.19 -11.00
CA LEU A 33 -12.40 15.32 -10.34
C LEU A 33 -12.30 16.24 -9.11
N LEU A 34 -11.23 16.11 -8.32
CA LEU A 34 -11.04 16.98 -7.16
C LEU A 34 -10.89 18.44 -7.57
N THR A 35 -10.05 18.76 -8.55
CA THR A 35 -9.81 20.15 -8.98
C THR A 35 -11.05 20.81 -9.60
N ARG A 36 -11.96 20.03 -10.18
CA ARG A 36 -13.21 20.54 -10.76
C ARG A 36 -14.32 20.77 -9.74
N HIS A 37 -14.32 20.03 -8.63
CA HIS A 37 -15.43 20.03 -7.67
C HIS A 37 -15.10 20.65 -6.31
N LEU A 38 -13.81 20.80 -5.97
CA LEU A 38 -13.38 21.51 -4.77
C LEU A 38 -12.90 22.91 -5.12
N ASN A 39 -13.12 23.83 -4.19
CA ASN A 39 -12.49 25.14 -4.24
C ASN A 39 -10.96 25.00 -4.07
N MET A 40 -10.21 25.99 -4.55
CA MET A 40 -8.75 25.98 -4.52
C MET A 40 -8.19 25.74 -3.10
N ASP A 41 -8.80 26.37 -2.08
CA ASP A 41 -8.39 26.21 -0.68
C ASP A 41 -8.63 24.79 -0.16
N ASP A 42 -9.77 24.20 -0.48
CA ASP A 42 -10.14 22.84 -0.04
C ASP A 42 -9.29 21.78 -0.75
N TYR A 43 -9.00 21.98 -2.05
CA TYR A 43 -8.08 21.13 -2.79
C TYR A 43 -6.68 21.14 -2.16
N GLY A 44 -6.17 22.33 -1.81
CA GLY A 44 -4.88 22.48 -1.13
C GLY A 44 -4.82 21.71 0.19
N ARG A 45 -5.88 21.81 1.01
CA ARG A 45 -6.01 21.07 2.28
C ARG A 45 -6.01 19.55 2.06
N VAL A 46 -6.81 19.05 1.12
CA VAL A 46 -6.88 17.62 0.80
C VAL A 46 -5.52 17.10 0.31
N SER A 47 -4.92 17.80 -0.64
CA SER A 47 -3.63 17.41 -1.23
C SER A 47 -2.52 17.33 -0.18
N TYR A 48 -2.45 18.34 0.70
CA TYR A 48 -1.48 18.39 1.78
C TYR A 48 -1.64 17.21 2.76
N VAL A 49 -2.87 16.98 3.24
CA VAL A 49 -3.17 15.89 4.18
C VAL A 49 -2.85 14.52 3.57
N ILE A 50 -3.30 14.27 2.34
CA ILE A 50 -3.03 13.01 1.63
C ILE A 50 -1.52 12.83 1.42
N SER A 51 -0.79 13.90 1.09
CA SER A 51 0.66 13.83 0.86
C SER A 51 1.45 13.41 2.09
N ILE A 52 1.08 13.91 3.28
CA ILE A 52 1.67 13.50 4.57
C ILE A 52 1.35 12.04 4.86
N VAL A 53 0.07 11.67 4.74
CA VAL A 53 -0.40 10.32 5.05
C VAL A 53 0.19 9.28 4.10
N ALA A 54 0.27 9.58 2.81
CA ALA A 54 0.92 8.73 1.82
C ALA A 54 2.41 8.54 2.13
N PHE A 55 3.11 9.63 2.48
CA PHE A 55 4.53 9.57 2.85
C PHE A 55 4.77 8.67 4.07
N LEU A 56 4.04 8.89 5.16
CA LEU A 56 4.12 8.04 6.36
C LEU A 56 3.69 6.59 6.07
N GLY A 57 2.65 6.41 5.26
CA GLY A 57 2.18 5.09 4.82
C GLY A 57 3.23 4.29 4.04
N MET A 58 4.08 4.96 3.26
CA MET A 58 5.21 4.32 2.57
C MET A 58 6.34 3.90 3.53
N MET A 59 6.46 4.57 4.68
CA MET A 59 7.45 4.24 5.71
C MET A 59 6.98 3.13 6.64
N ALA A 60 5.66 2.94 6.81
CA ALA A 60 5.06 1.95 7.70
C ALA A 60 5.55 0.50 7.48
N PRO A 61 5.84 0.01 6.26
CA PRO A 61 6.44 -1.31 6.04
C PRO A 61 7.86 -1.46 6.60
N LEU A 62 8.55 -0.39 7.00
CA LEU A 62 9.94 -0.43 7.48
C LEU A 62 10.89 -1.17 6.52
N GLY A 63 10.69 -1.02 5.20
CA GLY A 63 11.47 -1.68 4.16
C GLY A 63 11.06 -3.13 3.86
N LEU A 64 10.12 -3.69 4.64
CA LEU A 64 9.64 -5.07 4.48
C LEU A 64 8.96 -5.30 3.13
N SER A 65 8.35 -4.28 2.53
CA SER A 65 7.72 -4.40 1.21
C SER A 65 8.72 -4.78 0.11
N GLN A 66 9.97 -4.30 0.19
CA GLN A 66 11.03 -4.61 -0.79
C GLN A 66 11.76 -5.90 -0.43
N THR A 67 12.07 -6.12 0.85
CA THR A 67 12.71 -7.37 1.27
C THR A 67 11.80 -8.59 1.12
N SER A 68 10.48 -8.38 1.14
CA SER A 68 9.49 -9.42 0.85
C SER A 68 9.72 -10.09 -0.50
N MET A 69 10.11 -9.33 -1.52
CA MET A 69 10.39 -9.93 -2.83
C MET A 69 11.57 -10.90 -2.75
N ARG A 70 12.59 -10.62 -1.93
CA ARG A 70 13.74 -11.51 -1.74
C ARG A 70 13.40 -12.70 -0.86
N PHE A 71 12.94 -12.48 0.37
CA PHE A 71 12.70 -13.56 1.34
C PHE A 71 11.54 -14.45 0.92
N ALA A 72 10.42 -13.89 0.46
CA ALA A 72 9.29 -14.71 0.04
C ALA A 72 9.63 -15.54 -1.21
N SER A 73 10.42 -15.03 -2.16
CA SER A 73 10.87 -15.83 -3.32
C SER A 73 11.77 -16.98 -2.88
N VAL A 74 12.78 -16.70 -2.05
CA VAL A 74 13.73 -17.73 -1.59
C VAL A 74 12.99 -18.84 -0.84
N TYR A 75 12.17 -18.49 0.16
CA TYR A 75 11.45 -19.50 0.94
C TYR A 75 10.40 -20.26 0.12
N PHE A 76 9.80 -19.60 -0.88
CA PHE A 76 8.87 -20.26 -1.80
C PHE A 76 9.59 -21.24 -2.74
N GLU A 77 10.75 -20.88 -3.27
CA GLU A 77 11.55 -21.74 -4.15
C GLU A 77 12.18 -22.92 -3.42
N THR A 78 12.63 -22.72 -2.18
CA THR A 78 13.18 -23.80 -1.35
C THR A 78 12.10 -24.65 -0.66
N SER A 79 10.81 -24.35 -0.89
CA SER A 79 9.68 -24.99 -0.20
C SER A 79 9.80 -24.95 1.34
N ASP A 80 10.47 -23.92 1.88
CA ASP A 80 10.55 -23.71 3.32
C ASP A 80 9.30 -22.99 3.81
N TRP A 81 8.21 -23.76 3.89
CA TRP A 81 6.89 -23.25 4.24
C TRP A 81 6.82 -22.67 5.65
N LYS A 82 7.64 -23.16 6.58
CA LYS A 82 7.70 -22.66 7.97
C LYS A 82 8.28 -21.25 8.00
N ALA A 83 9.42 -21.04 7.35
CA ALA A 83 10.04 -19.72 7.25
C ALA A 83 9.19 -18.76 6.41
N LEU A 84 8.56 -19.23 5.32
CA LEU A 84 7.66 -18.40 4.52
C LEU A 84 6.46 -17.91 5.35
N LYS A 85 5.80 -18.80 6.09
CA LYS A 85 4.63 -18.45 6.92
C LYS A 85 5.00 -17.51 8.05
N GLY A 86 6.13 -17.76 8.71
CA GLY A 86 6.67 -16.87 9.73
C GLY A 86 7.01 -15.49 9.18
N PHE A 87 7.67 -15.43 8.02
CA PHE A 87 8.00 -14.18 7.35
C PHE A 87 6.74 -13.39 6.97
N VAL A 88 5.78 -14.03 6.32
CA VAL A 88 4.50 -13.42 5.93
C VAL A 88 3.79 -12.82 7.14
N HIS A 89 3.63 -13.61 8.20
CA HIS A 89 2.94 -13.18 9.41
C HIS A 89 3.68 -12.02 10.07
N TYR A 90 4.99 -12.14 10.21
CA TYR A 90 5.84 -11.12 10.77
C TYR A 90 5.76 -9.81 9.98
N SER A 91 5.88 -9.87 8.65
CA SER A 91 5.84 -8.69 7.80
C SER A 91 4.50 -7.96 7.92
N ILE A 92 3.39 -8.70 7.92
CA ILE A 92 2.04 -8.13 8.10
C ILE A 92 1.91 -7.46 9.46
N VAL A 93 2.25 -8.17 10.54
CA VAL A 93 2.10 -7.67 11.91
C VAL A 93 2.99 -6.45 12.16
N VAL A 94 4.28 -6.53 11.80
CA VAL A 94 5.21 -5.42 12.02
C VAL A 94 4.83 -4.20 11.19
N SER A 95 4.45 -4.37 9.92
CA SER A 95 4.03 -3.24 9.08
C SER A 95 2.76 -2.58 9.63
N PHE A 96 1.81 -3.38 10.11
CA PHE A 96 0.57 -2.87 10.69
C PHE A 96 0.85 -2.13 12.01
N LEU A 97 1.63 -2.71 12.92
CA LEU A 97 1.97 -2.09 14.21
C LEU A 97 2.80 -0.82 14.02
N ALA A 98 3.77 -0.82 13.11
CA ALA A 98 4.57 0.36 12.79
C ALA A 98 3.69 1.48 12.19
N GLY A 99 2.81 1.13 11.24
CA GLY A 99 1.85 2.09 10.70
C GLY A 99 0.86 2.62 11.75
N LEU A 100 0.43 1.77 12.68
CA LEU A 100 -0.46 2.15 13.78
C LEU A 100 0.25 3.10 14.76
N ALA A 101 1.50 2.82 15.10
CA ALA A 101 2.31 3.72 15.92
C ALA A 101 2.49 5.09 15.24
N MET A 102 2.80 5.12 13.94
CA MET A 102 2.89 6.37 13.16
C MET A 102 1.55 7.13 13.15
N ALA A 103 0.44 6.43 12.99
CA ALA A 103 -0.90 7.04 13.01
C ALA A 103 -1.22 7.68 14.37
N ILE A 104 -0.93 6.99 15.48
CA ILE A 104 -1.16 7.50 16.84
C ILE A 104 -0.29 8.73 17.12
N ILE A 105 0.99 8.67 16.77
CA ILE A 105 1.92 9.81 16.91
C ILE A 105 1.39 11.01 16.11
N MET A 106 1.05 10.79 14.85
CA MET A 106 0.59 11.88 13.98
C MET A 106 -0.76 12.44 14.41
N PHE A 107 -1.67 11.61 14.93
CA PHE A 107 -2.94 12.05 15.51
C PHE A 107 -2.73 13.03 16.67
N GLY A 108 -1.79 12.71 17.58
CA GLY A 108 -1.44 13.58 18.70
C GLY A 108 -0.75 14.89 18.27
N LEU A 109 0.08 14.84 17.22
CA LEU A 109 0.80 16.01 16.70
C LEU A 109 -0.07 16.93 15.83
N ALA A 110 -1.14 16.41 15.22
CA ALA A 110 -2.01 17.14 14.30
C ALA A 110 -2.54 18.45 14.89
N GLY A 111 -2.88 18.47 16.19
CA GLY A 111 -3.40 19.67 16.85
C GLY A 111 -2.33 20.73 17.18
N ARG A 112 -1.05 20.35 17.26
CA ARG A 112 0.04 21.26 17.70
C ARG A 112 0.76 21.93 16.53
N PHE A 113 1.06 21.17 15.49
CA PHE A 113 1.89 21.65 14.37
C PHE A 113 1.07 21.99 13.12
N LEU A 114 -0.17 21.51 13.03
CA LEU A 114 -0.98 21.56 11.82
C LEU A 114 -2.42 21.96 12.14
N ALA A 115 -2.62 22.94 13.02
CA ALA A 115 -3.93 23.35 13.53
C ALA A 115 -4.97 23.59 12.41
N ILE A 116 -4.55 24.24 11.32
CA ILE A 116 -5.39 24.55 10.13
C ILE A 116 -5.86 23.27 9.41
N TYR A 117 -5.09 22.19 9.49
CA TYR A 117 -5.36 20.90 8.82
C TYR A 117 -5.76 19.81 9.81
N SER A 118 -5.95 20.14 11.08
CA SER A 118 -5.98 19.16 12.18
C SER A 118 -7.13 18.16 12.06
N ASP A 119 -8.34 18.63 11.74
CA ASP A 119 -9.52 17.77 11.61
C ASP A 119 -9.42 16.74 10.47
N PRO A 120 -9.17 17.15 9.20
CA PRO A 120 -9.03 16.17 8.12
C PRO A 120 -7.80 15.28 8.32
N LEU A 121 -6.71 15.81 8.88
CA LEU A 121 -5.53 15.00 9.17
C LEU A 121 -5.80 13.91 10.20
N ARG A 122 -6.51 14.22 11.29
CA ARG A 122 -6.88 13.24 12.34
C ARG A 122 -7.70 12.07 11.81
N ILE A 123 -8.47 12.26 10.75
CA ILE A 123 -9.19 11.17 10.08
C ILE A 123 -8.23 10.43 9.13
N ALA A 124 -7.46 11.18 8.35
CA ALA A 124 -6.60 10.61 7.30
C ALA A 124 -5.46 9.74 7.85
N VAL A 125 -4.90 10.05 9.02
CA VAL A 125 -3.78 9.30 9.63
C VAL A 125 -4.10 7.82 9.85
N TRP A 126 -5.38 7.47 10.02
CA TRP A 126 -5.80 6.07 10.14
C TRP A 126 -5.69 5.27 8.84
N ALA A 127 -5.40 5.92 7.71
CA ALA A 127 -5.07 5.24 6.47
C ALA A 127 -3.61 4.75 6.45
N ILE A 128 -2.72 5.28 7.30
CA ILE A 128 -1.29 4.91 7.34
C ILE A 128 -1.08 3.39 7.52
N PRO A 129 -1.72 2.71 8.50
CA PRO A 129 -1.58 1.27 8.66
C PRO A 129 -2.09 0.49 7.44
N ALA A 130 -3.18 0.97 6.82
CA ALA A 130 -3.77 0.32 5.66
C ALA A 130 -2.88 0.46 4.40
N ILE A 131 -2.28 1.63 4.19
CA ILE A 131 -1.29 1.86 3.13
C ILE A 131 -0.09 0.95 3.34
N GLY A 132 0.50 0.96 4.53
CA GLY A 132 1.65 0.11 4.86
C GLY A 132 1.35 -1.36 4.62
N LEU A 133 0.19 -1.84 5.10
CA LEU A 133 -0.23 -3.22 4.90
C LEU A 133 -0.42 -3.57 3.41
N THR A 134 -1.04 -2.67 2.62
CA THR A 134 -1.23 -2.85 1.17
C THR A 134 0.11 -3.00 0.45
N LEU A 135 1.09 -2.16 0.80
CA LEU A 135 2.44 -2.21 0.21
C LEU A 135 3.19 -3.50 0.60
N THR A 136 3.08 -3.92 1.86
CA THR A 136 3.68 -5.16 2.34
C THR A 136 3.08 -6.38 1.66
N LEU A 137 1.74 -6.47 1.56
CA LEU A 137 1.06 -7.56 0.87
C LEU A 137 1.43 -7.60 -0.61
N GLY A 138 1.50 -6.44 -1.28
CA GLY A 138 1.97 -6.39 -2.67
C GLY A 138 3.44 -6.78 -2.83
N GLY A 139 4.31 -6.47 -1.86
CA GLY A 139 5.68 -6.97 -1.81
C GLY A 139 5.75 -8.50 -1.72
N ILE A 140 4.96 -9.08 -0.82
CA ILE A 140 4.88 -10.53 -0.65
C ILE A 140 4.32 -11.20 -1.92
N LEU A 141 3.23 -10.69 -2.48
CA LEU A 141 2.63 -11.22 -3.71
C LEU A 141 3.63 -11.19 -4.88
N ARG A 142 4.47 -10.14 -4.98
CA ARG A 142 5.58 -10.10 -5.96
C ARG A 142 6.59 -11.22 -5.72
N GLY A 143 7.02 -11.44 -4.47
CA GLY A 143 7.91 -12.54 -4.13
C GLY A 143 7.31 -13.93 -4.41
N LEU A 144 5.99 -14.08 -4.29
CA LEU A 144 5.27 -15.30 -4.66
C LEU A 144 5.00 -15.43 -6.17
N ARG A 145 5.67 -14.62 -7.02
CA ARG A 145 5.49 -14.58 -8.47
C ARG A 145 4.06 -14.26 -8.92
N ARG A 146 3.29 -13.51 -8.12
CA ARG A 146 1.92 -13.04 -8.42
C ARG A 146 1.92 -11.56 -8.77
N ILE A 147 2.82 -11.17 -9.68
CA ILE A 147 3.10 -9.77 -10.03
C ILE A 147 1.82 -9.04 -10.45
N GLY A 148 0.98 -9.61 -11.31
CA GLY A 148 -0.26 -8.97 -11.74
C GLY A 148 -1.21 -8.62 -10.59
N LYS A 149 -1.41 -9.54 -9.63
CA LYS A 149 -2.24 -9.27 -8.43
C LYS A 149 -1.62 -8.22 -7.53
N ALA A 150 -0.30 -8.25 -7.37
CA ALA A 150 0.42 -7.27 -6.58
C ALA A 150 0.32 -5.86 -7.16
N THR A 151 0.54 -5.72 -8.48
CA THR A 151 0.46 -4.41 -9.14
C THR A 151 -0.96 -3.88 -9.10
N PHE A 152 -1.96 -4.71 -9.39
CA PHE A 152 -3.37 -4.33 -9.28
C PHE A 152 -3.73 -3.88 -7.85
N LEU A 153 -3.28 -4.61 -6.82
CA LEU A 153 -3.48 -4.23 -5.41
C LEU A 153 -2.89 -2.85 -5.06
N ILE A 154 -1.63 -2.61 -5.46
CA ILE A 154 -0.89 -1.40 -5.06
C ILE A 154 -1.35 -0.18 -5.86
N THR A 155 -1.59 -0.34 -7.17
CA THR A 155 -1.76 0.79 -8.09
C THR A 155 -3.22 1.05 -8.44
N VAL A 156 -4.01 0.01 -8.68
CA VAL A 156 -5.37 0.19 -9.23
C VAL A 156 -6.42 0.13 -8.15
N LEU A 157 -6.31 -0.78 -7.20
CA LEU A 157 -7.43 -1.12 -6.33
C LEU A 157 -7.87 0.05 -5.45
N ALA A 158 -6.93 0.64 -4.68
CA ALA A 158 -7.25 1.81 -3.85
C ALA A 158 -7.66 3.02 -4.70
N GLN A 159 -6.93 3.32 -5.78
CA GLN A 159 -7.20 4.48 -6.63
C GLN A 159 -8.52 4.36 -7.38
N GLY A 160 -8.87 3.15 -7.83
CA GLY A 160 -10.13 2.83 -8.48
C GLY A 160 -11.31 2.96 -7.51
N ILE A 161 -11.22 2.39 -6.30
CA ILE A 161 -12.25 2.56 -5.27
C ILE A 161 -12.47 4.05 -4.96
N LEU A 162 -11.38 4.81 -4.82
CA LEU A 162 -11.44 6.24 -4.54
C LEU A 162 -12.07 7.04 -5.69
N ALA A 163 -11.65 6.78 -6.94
CA ALA A 163 -12.20 7.42 -8.13
C ALA A 163 -13.69 7.11 -8.30
N ILE A 164 -14.11 5.87 -8.05
CA ILE A 164 -15.52 5.46 -8.10
C ILE A 164 -16.32 6.17 -7.01
N ALA A 165 -15.83 6.20 -5.76
CA ALA A 165 -16.52 6.85 -4.64
C ALA A 165 -16.76 8.35 -4.89
N ILE A 166 -15.74 9.03 -5.44
CA ILE A 166 -15.85 10.44 -5.81
C ILE A 166 -16.77 10.61 -7.02
N GLY A 167 -16.64 9.78 -8.05
CA GLY A 167 -17.51 9.80 -9.22
C GLY A 167 -18.99 9.65 -8.86
N ILE A 168 -19.33 8.70 -7.98
CA ILE A 168 -20.69 8.51 -7.45
C ILE A 168 -21.15 9.77 -6.71
N SER A 169 -20.28 10.37 -5.89
CA SER A 169 -20.60 11.58 -5.13
C SER A 169 -20.87 12.79 -6.01
N VAL A 170 -20.11 12.93 -7.12
CA VAL A 170 -20.30 13.95 -8.15
C VAL A 170 -21.64 13.76 -8.87
N VAL A 171 -21.92 12.55 -9.36
CA VAL A 171 -23.15 12.25 -10.10
C VAL A 171 -24.39 12.44 -9.22
N SER A 172 -24.27 12.11 -7.93
CA SER A 172 -25.34 12.29 -6.94
C SER A 172 -25.52 13.76 -6.50
N LYS A 173 -24.75 14.71 -7.05
CA LYS A 173 -24.73 16.13 -6.67
C LYS A 173 -24.54 16.36 -5.16
N SER A 174 -23.83 15.44 -4.52
CA SER A 174 -23.57 15.53 -3.09
C SER A 174 -22.45 16.54 -2.82
N ASN A 175 -22.54 17.30 -1.73
CA ASN A 175 -21.51 18.31 -1.41
C ASN A 175 -20.15 17.63 -1.10
N LEU A 176 -19.18 17.77 -2.01
CA LEU A 176 -17.83 17.25 -1.87
C LEU A 176 -16.99 18.18 -0.98
N GLY A 177 -17.08 17.99 0.33
CA GLY A 177 -16.20 18.64 1.29
C GLY A 177 -14.91 17.86 1.56
N VAL A 178 -13.90 18.54 2.12
CA VAL A 178 -12.59 17.98 2.51
C VAL A 178 -12.73 16.68 3.31
N SER A 179 -13.59 16.67 4.33
CA SER A 179 -13.77 15.51 5.22
C SER A 179 -14.30 14.29 4.47
N ARG A 180 -15.19 14.44 3.48
CA ARG A 180 -15.71 13.31 2.70
C ARG A 180 -14.64 12.69 1.83
N VAL A 181 -13.82 13.53 1.17
CA VAL A 181 -12.71 13.04 0.35
C VAL A 181 -11.72 12.25 1.20
N VAL A 182 -11.39 12.74 2.40
CA VAL A 182 -10.53 12.02 3.33
C VAL A 182 -11.16 10.69 3.79
N ILE A 183 -12.46 10.66 4.06
CA ILE A 183 -13.16 9.41 4.40
C ILE A 183 -13.13 8.42 3.23
N PHE A 184 -13.34 8.89 1.99
CA PHE A 184 -13.19 8.04 0.80
C PHE A 184 -11.77 7.51 0.64
N TYR A 185 -10.76 8.35 0.90
CA TYR A 185 -9.37 7.92 0.88
C TYR A 185 -9.10 6.82 1.92
N LEU A 186 -9.53 7.04 3.17
CA LEU A 186 -9.40 6.06 4.25
C LEU A 186 -10.08 4.73 3.90
N THR A 187 -11.35 4.80 3.48
CA THR A 187 -12.15 3.61 3.14
C THR A 187 -11.60 2.86 1.93
N ALA A 188 -11.07 3.57 0.93
CA ALA A 188 -10.43 2.96 -0.23
C ALA A 188 -9.18 2.15 0.15
N TYR A 189 -8.31 2.69 1.02
CA TYR A 189 -7.13 1.96 1.47
C TYR A 189 -7.45 0.82 2.44
N LEU A 190 -8.46 0.98 3.30
CA LEU A 190 -8.96 -0.12 4.13
C LEU A 190 -9.53 -1.26 3.26
N GLY A 191 -10.29 -0.91 2.22
CA GLY A 191 -10.83 -1.87 1.25
C GLY A 191 -9.72 -2.59 0.49
N ALA A 192 -8.72 -1.85 0.00
CA ALA A 192 -7.57 -2.44 -0.69
C ALA A 192 -6.78 -3.39 0.22
N ALA A 193 -6.47 -2.96 1.45
CA ALA A 193 -5.78 -3.81 2.42
C ALA A 193 -6.58 -5.07 2.76
N GLY A 194 -7.90 -4.94 2.97
CA GLY A 194 -8.79 -6.07 3.23
C GLY A 194 -8.82 -7.07 2.07
N ILE A 195 -8.95 -6.60 0.82
CA ILE A 195 -8.89 -7.46 -0.37
C ILE A 195 -7.52 -8.12 -0.51
N GLY A 196 -6.43 -7.39 -0.25
CA GLY A 196 -5.07 -7.94 -0.24
C GLY A 196 -4.92 -9.08 0.77
N LEU A 197 -5.42 -8.91 1.99
CA LEU A 197 -5.45 -9.96 3.01
C LEU A 197 -6.29 -11.16 2.56
N LEU A 198 -7.47 -10.93 1.98
CA LEU A 198 -8.32 -12.00 1.47
C LEU A 198 -7.62 -12.80 0.35
N TRP A 199 -6.90 -12.14 -0.56
CA TRP A 199 -6.10 -12.84 -1.57
C TRP A 199 -4.93 -13.62 -1.00
N MET A 200 -4.35 -13.15 0.11
CA MET A 200 -3.31 -13.85 0.84
C MET A 200 -3.87 -15.15 1.44
N LEU A 201 -5.02 -15.04 2.13
CA LEU A 201 -5.69 -16.16 2.80
C LEU A 201 -6.27 -17.19 1.82
N ARG A 202 -6.92 -16.72 0.75
CA ARG A 202 -7.53 -17.57 -0.30
C ARG A 202 -6.55 -17.94 -1.42
N GLY A 203 -5.29 -17.53 -1.29
CA GLY A 203 -4.31 -17.61 -2.36
C GLY A 203 -4.00 -19.02 -2.85
N GLY A 204 -4.42 -20.08 -2.17
CA GLY A 204 -4.10 -21.44 -2.59
C GLY A 204 -2.60 -21.72 -2.50
N LEU A 205 -1.96 -21.23 -1.43
CA LEU A 205 -0.69 -21.81 -1.00
C LEU A 205 -0.92 -23.30 -0.68
N SER A 206 0.09 -24.15 -0.88
CA SER A 206 -0.03 -25.60 -0.74
C SER A 206 -0.64 -26.00 0.60
N SER A 207 -1.27 -27.17 0.67
CA SER A 207 -1.73 -27.76 1.95
C SER A 207 -0.59 -27.83 2.98
N GLU A 208 0.65 -28.00 2.52
CA GLU A 208 1.87 -27.95 3.32
C GLU A 208 2.11 -26.59 3.98
N TYR A 209 1.86 -25.47 3.28
CA TYR A 209 1.90 -24.14 3.89
C TYR A 209 0.82 -23.95 4.96
N ALA A 210 -0.38 -24.46 4.70
CA ALA A 210 -1.47 -24.40 5.68
C ALA A 210 -1.10 -25.17 6.97
N ALA A 211 -0.53 -26.37 6.82
CA ALA A 211 -0.12 -27.25 7.91
C ALA A 211 1.18 -26.80 8.63
N ALA A 212 2.05 -26.02 7.98
CA ALA A 212 3.31 -25.59 8.56
C ALA A 212 3.12 -24.71 9.81
N ARG A 213 3.93 -24.92 10.83
CA ARG A 213 4.06 -24.01 11.99
C ARG A 213 5.00 -22.87 11.60
N ALA A 214 4.60 -21.63 11.86
CA ALA A 214 5.41 -20.45 11.57
C ALA A 214 6.74 -20.50 12.34
N ASP A 215 7.86 -20.32 11.64
CA ASP A 215 9.18 -20.14 12.24
C ASP A 215 9.62 -18.68 12.13
N PHE A 216 9.97 -18.07 13.26
CA PHE A 216 10.20 -16.64 13.38
C PHE A 216 11.69 -16.31 13.46
N SER A 217 12.27 -15.95 12.31
CA SER A 217 13.63 -15.42 12.20
C SER A 217 13.64 -13.88 12.15
N SER A 218 12.95 -13.23 13.10
CA SER A 218 12.64 -11.79 13.09
C SER A 218 13.86 -10.88 12.96
N THR A 219 14.93 -11.15 13.69
CA THR A 219 16.16 -10.35 13.67
C THR A 219 16.76 -10.29 12.26
N LYS A 220 16.85 -11.43 11.59
CA LYS A 220 17.41 -11.53 10.23
C LYS A 220 16.64 -10.67 9.23
N TRP A 221 15.31 -10.67 9.35
CA TRP A 221 14.45 -9.90 8.44
C TRP A 221 14.56 -8.40 8.68
N LEU A 222 14.61 -7.95 9.94
CA LEU A 222 14.78 -6.54 10.27
C LEU A 222 16.14 -5.99 9.89
N THR A 223 17.23 -6.72 10.18
CA THR A 223 18.60 -6.27 9.87
C THR A 223 18.78 -5.98 8.38
N VAL A 224 18.10 -6.71 7.51
CA VAL A 224 18.14 -6.50 6.05
C VAL A 224 17.16 -5.42 5.61
N SER A 225 16.01 -5.26 6.28
CA SER A 225 14.96 -4.33 5.88
C SER A 225 15.26 -2.88 6.25
N LEU A 226 15.93 -2.63 7.38
CA LEU A 226 16.24 -1.28 7.85
C LEU A 226 17.17 -0.49 6.90
N PRO A 227 18.27 -1.04 6.37
CA PRO A 227 19.09 -0.33 5.39
C PRO A 227 18.34 -0.02 4.09
N ILE A 228 17.50 -0.95 3.64
CA ILE A 228 16.67 -0.77 2.44
C ILE A 228 15.63 0.32 2.66
N LEU A 229 15.06 0.41 3.86
CA LEU A 229 14.17 1.50 4.22
C LEU A 229 14.84 2.86 4.03
N VAL A 230 16.08 3.03 4.52
CA VAL A 230 16.84 4.28 4.35
C VAL A 230 17.02 4.61 2.87
N SER A 231 17.39 3.62 2.06
CA SER A 231 17.53 3.80 0.61
C SER A 231 16.21 4.24 -0.05
N VAL A 232 15.09 3.61 0.30
CA VAL A 232 13.76 3.98 -0.20
C VAL A 232 13.40 5.40 0.24
N MET A 233 13.66 5.77 1.49
CA MET A 233 13.39 7.12 1.99
C MET A 233 14.18 8.17 1.21
N MET A 234 15.47 7.95 0.95
CA MET A 234 16.30 8.90 0.21
C MET A 234 15.75 9.16 -1.20
N VAL A 235 15.34 8.11 -1.90
CA VAL A 235 14.71 8.24 -3.23
C VAL A 235 13.40 9.02 -3.17
N GLN A 236 12.57 8.77 -2.15
CA GLN A 236 11.30 9.46 -1.97
C GLN A 236 11.46 10.94 -1.64
N VAL A 237 12.46 11.30 -0.83
CA VAL A 237 12.78 12.70 -0.52
C VAL A 237 13.23 13.41 -1.79
N PHE A 238 14.11 12.79 -2.58
CA PHE A 238 14.61 13.36 -3.83
C PHE A 238 13.50 13.60 -4.86
N GLN A 239 12.56 12.64 -5.00
CA GLN A 239 11.41 12.79 -5.92
C GLN A 239 10.41 13.87 -5.52
N ARG A 240 10.45 14.38 -4.28
CA ARG A 240 9.54 15.43 -3.80
C ARG A 240 10.21 16.79 -3.65
N SER A 241 11.52 16.89 -3.85
CA SER A 241 12.26 18.15 -3.83
C SER A 241 12.33 18.86 -5.19
N ASP A 242 12.00 18.14 -6.27
CA ASP A 242 11.87 18.65 -7.64
C ASP A 242 10.41 19.03 -7.95
#